data_AF-A0A6V7NKE1-F1
#
_entry.id   AF-A0A6V7NKE1-F1
#
_cell.length_a   1.000
_cell.length_b   1.000
_cell.length_c   1.000
_cell.angle_alpha   90.00
_cell.angle_beta   90.00
_cell.angle_gamma   90.00
#
_symmetry.space_group_name_H-M   'P 1'
#
loop_
_entity.id
_entity.type
_entity.pdbx_description
1 polymer ?
#
loop_
_entity_poly.entity_id
_entity_poly.type
_entity_poly.pdbx_seq_one_letter_code
_entity_poly.pdbx_strand_id
1 'polypeptide(L)'
;MDSPLLLLLLLALSSSLAIASINGAATDAYAAELLRAAAEEREWLVSVRRRLHERPELRFEERETSALVRAELDRLGVPYSAPSPAPASSPSSAPAHPPSSPSAPTWTHSPSKILHAGTPIIHIGITAAITGIARDKNDELVEWEHKSKIAGVMHGCGHDAHVTMLLGAAKLLNERKDHLNGTVKLLFQPAEEGGAGASHMIKEGALDGVEAIFGMHVDYQLPTGKISSRPGPTQAAVCFFEVKLEGKGGMLQLLI
;
A
#
# COMPACT_ATOMS: atom_id res chain seq x y z
N MET A 1 9.82 -40.32 -49.42
CA MET A 1 8.99 -39.52 -48.48
C MET A 1 9.98 -38.78 -47.61
N ASP A 2 10.63 -37.76 -48.14
CA ASP A 2 11.84 -37.20 -47.54
C ASP A 2 11.82 -35.68 -47.74
N SER A 3 11.10 -34.98 -46.86
CA SER A 3 11.09 -33.53 -46.86
C SER A 3 11.84 -33.03 -45.62
N PRO A 4 13.06 -32.48 -45.78
CA PRO A 4 13.86 -31.97 -44.65
C PRO A 4 13.17 -30.83 -43.89
N LEU A 5 12.17 -30.19 -44.49
CA LEU A 5 11.33 -29.17 -43.86
C LEU A 5 10.46 -29.73 -42.73
N LEU A 6 10.00 -30.98 -42.82
CA LEU A 6 9.18 -31.59 -41.76
C LEU A 6 10.02 -31.90 -40.51
N LEU A 7 11.28 -32.31 -40.72
CA LEU A 7 12.23 -32.60 -39.64
C LEU A 7 12.66 -31.31 -38.90
N LEU A 8 12.88 -30.22 -39.64
CA LEU A 8 13.16 -28.89 -39.07
C LEU A 8 11.97 -28.33 -38.28
N LEU A 9 10.74 -28.51 -38.76
CA LEU A 9 9.53 -28.10 -38.05
C LEU A 9 9.31 -28.91 -36.76
N LEU A 10 9.57 -30.22 -36.80
CA LEU A 10 9.50 -31.10 -35.62
C LEU A 10 10.59 -30.78 -34.59
N LEU A 11 11.81 -30.45 -35.01
CA LEU A 11 12.90 -29.99 -34.14
C LEU A 11 12.60 -28.62 -33.50
N ALA A 12 11.97 -27.69 -34.22
CA ALA A 12 11.55 -26.39 -33.69
C ALA A 12 10.37 -26.49 -32.70
N LEU A 13 9.42 -27.39 -32.92
CA LEU A 13 8.28 -27.63 -32.02
C LEU A 13 8.69 -28.37 -30.74
N SER A 14 9.59 -29.35 -30.84
CA SER A 14 10.12 -30.10 -29.69
C SER A 14 11.04 -29.25 -28.79
N SER A 15 11.85 -28.36 -29.39
CA SER A 15 12.64 -27.40 -28.62
C SER A 15 11.76 -26.36 -27.91
N SER A 16 10.72 -25.84 -28.57
CA SER A 16 9.78 -24.89 -27.95
C SER A 16 8.99 -25.49 -26.78
N LEU A 17 8.58 -26.77 -26.88
CA LEU A 17 7.86 -27.47 -25.81
C LEU A 17 8.76 -27.85 -24.63
N ALA A 18 10.02 -28.23 -24.90
CA ALA A 18 11.01 -28.49 -23.86
C ALA A 18 11.42 -27.21 -23.10
N ILE A 19 11.58 -26.09 -23.81
CA ILE A 19 11.88 -24.78 -23.20
C ILE A 19 10.72 -24.30 -22.31
N ALA A 20 9.46 -24.46 -22.75
CA ALA A 20 8.30 -24.11 -21.93
C ALA A 20 8.20 -24.95 -20.63
N SER A 21 8.52 -26.25 -20.71
CA SER A 21 8.49 -27.15 -19.54
C SER A 21 9.63 -26.88 -18.54
N ILE A 22 10.84 -26.59 -19.04
CA ILE A 22 11.98 -26.18 -18.21
C ILE A 22 11.71 -24.83 -17.55
N ASN A 23 11.10 -23.88 -18.29
CA ASN A 23 10.70 -22.60 -17.71
C ASN A 23 9.65 -22.79 -16.62
N GLY A 24 8.63 -23.63 -16.80
CA GLY A 24 7.63 -23.92 -15.76
C GLY A 24 8.25 -24.44 -14.46
N ALA A 25 9.08 -25.49 -14.55
CA ALA A 25 9.75 -26.06 -13.38
C ALA A 25 10.76 -25.11 -12.71
N ALA A 26 11.49 -24.31 -13.49
CA ALA A 26 12.38 -23.28 -12.97
C ALA A 26 11.59 -22.15 -12.28
N THR A 27 10.42 -21.79 -12.81
CA THR A 27 9.53 -20.80 -12.20
C THR A 27 8.96 -21.32 -10.88
N ASP A 28 8.58 -22.59 -10.80
CA ASP A 28 8.08 -23.22 -9.58
C ASP A 28 9.16 -23.32 -8.49
N ALA A 29 10.40 -23.67 -8.86
CA ALA A 29 11.52 -23.70 -7.94
C ALA A 29 11.85 -22.31 -7.38
N TYR A 30 11.87 -21.29 -8.25
CA TYR A 30 12.09 -19.91 -7.84
C TYR A 30 10.95 -19.38 -6.96
N ALA A 31 9.69 -19.70 -7.29
CA ALA A 31 8.54 -19.36 -6.46
C ALA A 31 8.64 -20.01 -5.07
N ALA A 32 9.03 -21.28 -4.98
CA ALA A 32 9.23 -21.97 -3.72
C ALA A 32 10.36 -21.35 -2.88
N GLU A 33 11.46 -20.93 -3.53
CA GLU A 33 12.54 -20.21 -2.87
C GLU A 33 12.06 -18.87 -2.30
N LEU A 34 11.31 -18.08 -3.09
CA LEU A 34 10.74 -16.81 -2.65
C LEU A 34 9.79 -16.99 -1.47
N LEU A 35 8.94 -18.01 -1.49
CA LEU A 35 8.03 -18.32 -0.38
C LEU A 35 8.79 -18.72 0.89
N ARG A 36 9.88 -19.47 0.76
CA ARG A 36 10.75 -19.81 1.89
C ARG A 36 11.43 -18.57 2.47
N ALA A 37 12.01 -17.72 1.62
CA ALA A 37 12.62 -16.47 2.05
C ALA A 37 11.59 -15.56 2.74
N ALA A 38 10.38 -15.45 2.19
CA ALA A 38 9.30 -14.69 2.83
C ALA A 38 8.90 -15.25 4.20
N ALA A 39 8.94 -16.58 4.37
CA ALA A 39 8.63 -17.22 5.65
C ALA A 39 9.69 -16.95 6.73
N GLU A 40 10.96 -16.81 6.34
CA GLU A 40 12.06 -16.47 7.27
C GLU A 40 11.89 -15.06 7.86
N GLU A 41 11.22 -14.15 7.14
CA GLU A 41 10.95 -12.79 7.59
C GLU A 41 9.78 -12.66 8.57
N ARG A 42 9.06 -13.76 8.85
CA ARG A 42 7.80 -13.76 9.61
C ARG A 42 7.90 -13.02 10.94
N GLU A 43 8.90 -13.32 11.76
CA GLU A 43 9.00 -12.75 13.11
C GLU A 43 9.23 -11.23 13.08
N TRP A 44 10.07 -10.76 12.15
CA TRP A 44 10.29 -9.33 11.95
C TRP A 44 9.01 -8.64 11.44
N LEU A 45 8.34 -9.22 10.45
CA LEU A 45 7.09 -8.67 9.91
C LEU A 45 6.01 -8.60 10.98
N VAL A 46 5.81 -9.66 11.76
CA VAL A 46 4.86 -9.69 12.88
C VAL A 46 5.20 -8.61 13.92
N SER A 47 6.49 -8.41 14.23
CA SER A 47 6.95 -7.35 15.14
C SER A 47 6.63 -5.95 14.61
N VAL A 48 6.92 -5.67 13.34
CA VAL A 48 6.61 -4.37 12.71
C VAL A 48 5.11 -4.11 12.71
N ARG A 49 4.30 -5.10 12.33
CA ARG A 49 2.84 -4.97 12.34
C ARG A 49 2.32 -4.63 13.73
N ARG A 50 2.78 -5.31 14.78
CA ARG A 50 2.37 -5.05 16.17
C ARG A 50 2.71 -3.62 16.59
N ARG A 51 3.91 -3.13 16.25
CA ARG A 51 4.33 -1.75 16.54
C ARG A 51 3.44 -0.71 15.87
N LEU A 52 3.04 -0.95 14.62
CA LEU A 52 2.08 -0.11 13.89
C LEU A 52 0.70 -0.17 14.53
N HIS A 53 0.20 -1.38 14.83
CA HIS A 53 -1.12 -1.58 15.40
C HIS A 53 -1.31 -0.91 16.77
N GLU A 54 -0.28 -0.95 17.62
CA GLU A 54 -0.30 -0.35 18.94
C GLU A 54 -0.32 1.20 18.90
N ARG A 55 0.14 1.82 17.82
CA ARG A 55 0.26 3.29 17.71
C ARG A 55 -0.28 3.82 16.38
N PRO A 56 -1.59 3.66 16.12
CA PRO A 56 -2.21 4.11 14.90
C PRO A 56 -2.30 5.64 14.87
N GLU A 57 -2.21 6.22 13.67
CA GLU A 57 -2.26 7.68 13.45
C GLU A 57 -3.36 8.02 12.44
N LEU A 58 -3.98 9.19 12.59
CA LEU A 58 -5.04 9.66 11.71
C LEU A 58 -4.49 10.16 10.37
N ARG A 59 -5.40 10.37 9.42
CA ARG A 59 -5.07 10.89 8.08
C ARG A 59 -4.26 12.19 8.18
N PHE A 60 -3.17 12.26 7.42
CA PHE A 60 -2.22 13.38 7.38
C PHE A 60 -1.44 13.64 8.68
N GLU A 61 -1.60 12.78 9.69
CA GLU A 61 -0.91 12.85 10.96
C GLU A 61 0.09 11.70 11.13
N GLU A 62 0.33 10.88 10.10
CA GLU A 62 1.08 9.61 10.15
C GLU A 62 2.61 9.80 10.29
N ARG A 63 3.05 10.58 11.28
CA ARG A 63 4.45 10.99 11.50
C ARG A 63 5.29 9.85 12.02
N GLU A 64 4.81 9.14 13.05
CA GLU A 64 5.51 8.02 13.68
C GLU A 64 5.52 6.80 12.78
N THR A 65 4.40 6.50 12.13
CA THR A 65 4.26 5.44 11.12
C THR A 65 5.22 5.68 9.96
N SER A 66 5.25 6.90 9.41
CA SER A 66 6.19 7.23 8.34
C SER A 66 7.65 7.17 8.81
N ALA A 67 7.95 7.57 10.05
CA ALA A 67 9.29 7.46 10.62
C ALA A 67 9.72 5.99 10.79
N LEU A 68 8.79 5.12 11.22
CA LEU A 68 9.03 3.69 11.30
C LEU A 68 9.33 3.09 9.93
N VAL A 69 8.49 3.37 8.92
CA VAL A 69 8.71 2.89 7.55
C VAL A 69 10.09 3.32 7.04
N ARG A 70 10.46 4.59 7.20
CA ARG A 70 11.79 5.09 6.81
C ARG A 70 12.92 4.36 7.53
N ALA A 71 12.81 4.16 8.83
CA ALA A 71 13.82 3.45 9.62
C ALA A 71 13.98 1.98 9.18
N GLU A 72 12.89 1.29 8.84
CA GLU A 72 12.97 -0.06 8.29
C GLU A 72 13.58 -0.05 6.87
N LEU A 73 13.22 0.91 6.01
CA LEU A 73 13.84 1.05 4.67
C LEU A 73 15.34 1.36 4.75
N ASP A 74 15.76 2.22 5.68
CA ASP A 74 17.17 2.52 5.95
C ASP A 74 17.94 1.25 6.34
N ARG A 75 17.36 0.40 7.21
CA ARG A 75 17.96 -0.90 7.59
C ARG A 75 18.06 -1.85 6.41
N LEU A 76 17.07 -1.84 5.53
CA LEU A 76 17.06 -2.67 4.32
C LEU A 76 18.00 -2.13 3.22
N GLY A 77 18.54 -0.92 3.38
CA GLY A 77 19.32 -0.26 2.34
C GLY A 77 18.48 0.09 1.10
N VAL A 78 17.18 0.34 1.28
CA VAL A 78 16.25 0.71 0.22
C VAL A 78 16.14 2.23 0.17
N PRO A 79 16.56 2.89 -0.93
CA PRO A 79 16.43 4.34 -1.04
C PRO A 79 14.97 4.76 -1.14
N TYR A 80 14.63 5.89 -0.51
CA TYR A 80 13.29 6.45 -0.55
C TYR A 80 13.30 7.97 -0.75
N SER A 81 12.17 8.49 -1.18
CA SER A 81 11.84 9.92 -1.10
C SER A 81 10.72 10.09 -0.07
N ALA A 82 10.75 11.17 0.70
CA ALA A 82 9.72 11.50 1.69
C ALA A 82 9.39 13.00 1.63
N PRO A 83 8.18 13.43 2.04
CA PRO A 83 7.89 14.85 2.14
C PRO A 83 8.77 15.48 3.21
N SER A 84 9.11 16.76 3.03
CA SER A 84 9.84 17.50 4.06
C SER A 84 8.97 17.58 5.32
N PRO A 85 9.51 17.37 6.53
CA PRO A 85 8.70 17.46 7.74
C PRO A 85 8.01 18.82 7.81
N ALA A 86 6.69 18.82 8.02
CA ALA A 86 5.95 20.06 8.23
C ALA A 86 6.53 20.78 9.46
N PRO A 87 6.71 22.12 9.42
CA PRO A 87 7.16 22.86 10.59
C PRO A 87 6.20 22.58 11.76
N ALA A 88 6.76 22.34 12.94
CA ALA A 88 5.97 22.04 14.13
C ALA A 88 5.04 23.22 14.44
N SER A 89 3.75 23.09 14.13
CA SER A 89 2.73 24.00 14.62
C SER A 89 2.62 23.82 16.14
N SER A 90 2.76 24.92 16.88
CA SER A 90 2.66 24.99 18.34
C SER A 90 1.34 24.36 18.86
N PRO A 91 1.32 23.83 20.10
CA PRO A 91 0.11 23.24 20.67
C PRO A 91 -0.93 24.33 20.95
N SER A 92 -1.86 24.55 20.02
CA SER A 92 -3.03 25.39 20.24
C SER A 92 -4.14 24.53 20.83
N SER A 93 -4.61 24.92 22.02
CA SER A 93 -5.82 24.44 22.68
C SER A 93 -7.00 24.35 21.70
N ALA A 94 -7.55 23.15 21.51
CA ALA A 94 -8.70 22.91 20.64
C ALA A 94 -10.00 23.44 21.26
N PRO A 95 -10.88 24.12 20.50
CA PRO A 95 -12.32 24.09 20.74
C PRO A 95 -12.98 22.89 20.04
N ALA A 96 -14.10 22.45 20.58
CA ALA A 96 -14.87 21.26 20.19
C ALA A 96 -15.64 21.40 18.85
N HIS A 97 -14.91 21.64 17.75
CA HIS A 97 -15.41 21.44 16.39
C HIS A 97 -14.32 20.75 15.56
N PRO A 98 -14.64 19.76 14.72
CA PRO A 98 -13.66 19.17 13.82
C PRO A 98 -13.15 20.26 12.87
N PRO A 99 -11.83 20.58 12.87
CA PRO A 99 -11.30 21.54 11.92
C PRO A 99 -11.41 20.96 10.50
N SER A 100 -11.61 21.85 9.52
CA SER A 100 -11.27 21.56 8.13
C SER A 100 -9.88 20.96 8.08
N SER A 101 -9.73 19.81 7.41
CA SER A 101 -8.51 18.96 7.41
C SER A 101 -7.21 19.77 7.39
N PRO A 102 -6.17 19.35 8.13
CA PRO A 102 -4.85 19.95 8.01
C PRO A 102 -4.36 19.87 6.56
N SER A 103 -3.63 20.90 6.13
CA SER A 103 -3.00 20.95 4.81
C SER A 103 -2.01 19.79 4.64
N ALA A 104 -2.07 19.10 3.49
CA ALA A 104 -1.15 18.01 3.17
C ALA A 104 0.33 18.48 3.21
N PRO A 105 1.27 17.61 3.63
CA PRO A 105 2.70 17.94 3.65
C PRO A 105 3.25 18.15 2.24
N THR A 106 4.17 19.10 2.07
CA THR A 106 4.78 19.47 0.77
C THR A 106 6.12 18.74 0.54
N TRP A 107 6.32 18.19 -0.66
CA TRP A 107 7.54 17.46 -1.02
C TRP A 107 8.61 18.39 -1.60
N THR A 108 9.81 18.32 -1.03
CA THR A 108 11.01 18.95 -1.61
C THR A 108 11.52 18.08 -2.74
N HIS A 109 11.46 18.58 -3.98
CA HIS A 109 12.05 17.92 -5.13
C HIS A 109 13.57 17.95 -4.99
N SER A 110 14.16 16.81 -4.61
CA SER A 110 15.56 16.53 -4.91
C SER A 110 15.57 15.68 -6.18
N PRO A 111 16.36 16.02 -7.21
CA PRO A 111 16.42 15.23 -8.43
C PRO A 111 16.86 13.81 -8.08
N SER A 112 15.90 12.88 -8.11
CA SER A 112 16.14 11.49 -7.71
C SER A 112 17.18 10.88 -8.65
N LYS A 113 18.31 10.43 -8.10
CA LYS A 113 19.17 9.47 -8.80
C LYS A 113 18.45 8.13 -8.81
N ILE A 114 17.63 7.95 -9.84
CA ILE A 114 17.04 6.68 -10.21
C ILE A 114 18.21 5.76 -10.60
N LEU A 115 18.28 4.57 -10.01
CA LEU A 115 19.25 3.55 -10.41
C LEU A 115 18.86 3.07 -11.82
N HIS A 116 19.57 3.56 -12.83
CA HIS A 116 19.36 3.17 -14.21
C HIS A 116 20.18 1.93 -14.55
N ALA A 117 19.50 0.81 -14.83
CA ALA A 117 19.97 -0.23 -15.73
C ALA A 117 19.07 -0.20 -16.98
N GLY A 118 19.66 -0.23 -18.17
CA GLY A 118 19.07 0.28 -19.42
C GLY A 118 17.85 -0.46 -20.01
N THR A 119 17.01 0.34 -20.68
CA THR A 119 16.03 0.07 -21.77
C THR A 119 14.89 -0.94 -21.56
N PRO A 120 13.69 -0.61 -22.10
CA PRO A 120 12.55 0.04 -21.43
C PRO A 120 11.85 -0.95 -20.50
N ILE A 121 11.51 -0.56 -19.26
CA ILE A 121 11.27 -1.59 -18.26
C ILE A 121 10.16 -1.29 -17.25
N ILE A 122 9.14 -2.16 -17.28
CA ILE A 122 7.90 -2.17 -16.51
C ILE A 122 8.09 -1.55 -15.12
N HIS A 123 7.63 -0.32 -14.98
CA HIS A 123 7.59 0.35 -13.69
C HIS A 123 6.34 -0.09 -12.93
N ILE A 124 6.52 -0.77 -11.80
CA ILE A 124 5.45 -1.32 -10.96
C ILE A 124 5.31 -0.48 -9.68
N GLY A 125 4.13 0.11 -9.47
CA GLY A 125 3.71 0.64 -8.17
C GLY A 125 3.14 -0.47 -7.28
N ILE A 126 3.54 -0.58 -6.02
CA ILE A 126 2.78 -1.35 -5.01
C ILE A 126 2.39 -0.39 -3.90
N THR A 127 1.09 -0.24 -3.64
CA THR A 127 0.57 0.71 -2.64
C THR A 127 0.08 0.01 -1.37
N ALA A 128 0.40 0.61 -0.22
CA ALA A 128 -0.15 0.27 1.08
C ALA A 128 -0.64 1.54 1.76
N ALA A 129 -1.91 1.57 2.16
CA ALA A 129 -2.44 2.64 2.99
C ALA A 129 -1.85 2.55 4.40
N ILE A 130 -1.59 3.70 5.04
CA ILE A 130 -0.95 3.76 6.37
C ILE A 130 -1.84 4.37 7.45
N THR A 131 -3.09 4.70 7.12
CA THR A 131 -3.98 5.51 7.97
C THR A 131 -4.75 4.65 8.99
N GLY A 132 -4.90 5.15 10.22
CA GLY A 132 -5.85 4.65 11.21
C GLY A 132 -7.19 5.39 11.14
N ILE A 133 -8.25 4.79 11.70
CA ILE A 133 -9.61 5.36 11.69
C ILE A 133 -10.03 5.84 13.09
N ALA A 134 -10.74 6.97 13.14
CA ALA A 134 -11.36 7.50 14.35
C ALA A 134 -12.71 6.80 14.63
N ARG A 135 -13.02 6.52 15.90
CA ARG A 135 -14.34 6.02 16.34
C ARG A 135 -14.89 6.81 17.52
N ASP A 136 -16.20 7.08 17.47
CA ASP A 136 -16.93 7.95 18.41
C ASP A 136 -17.10 7.30 19.81
N LYS A 137 -17.16 5.97 19.87
CA LYS A 137 -17.07 5.14 21.08
C LYS A 137 -16.48 3.77 20.70
N ASN A 138 -15.77 3.15 21.65
CA ASN A 138 -15.13 1.84 21.63
C ASN A 138 -13.68 1.75 21.14
N ASP A 139 -12.85 1.30 22.09
CA ASP A 139 -11.65 0.52 21.90
C ASP A 139 -11.90 -0.67 20.95
N GLU A 140 -10.82 -1.27 20.44
CA GLU A 140 -10.90 -2.49 19.63
C GLU A 140 -11.86 -3.53 20.24
N LEU A 141 -12.68 -4.17 19.40
CA LEU A 141 -13.67 -5.17 19.86
C LEU A 141 -13.01 -6.44 20.43
N VAL A 142 -11.70 -6.56 20.27
CA VAL A 142 -10.90 -7.71 20.66
C VAL A 142 -9.91 -7.27 21.73
N GLU A 143 -9.94 -7.94 22.87
CA GLU A 143 -8.92 -7.77 23.91
C GLU A 143 -7.70 -8.63 23.59
N TRP A 144 -6.55 -7.99 23.41
CA TRP A 144 -5.28 -8.66 23.12
C TRP A 144 -4.09 -7.75 23.47
N GLU A 145 -2.90 -8.35 23.55
CA GLU A 145 -1.66 -7.69 24.04
C GLU A 145 -1.23 -6.47 23.22
N HIS A 146 -1.45 -6.50 21.90
CA HIS A 146 -0.97 -5.47 20.96
C HIS A 146 -2.09 -4.55 20.45
N LYS A 147 -3.19 -4.42 21.21
CA LYS A 147 -4.24 -3.46 20.90
C LYS A 147 -3.69 -2.03 20.87
N SER A 148 -4.38 -1.16 20.14
CA SER A 148 -4.09 0.27 20.09
C SER A 148 -3.95 0.84 21.50
N LYS A 149 -2.87 1.59 21.70
CA LYS A 149 -2.57 2.35 22.91
C LYS A 149 -3.06 3.80 22.77
N ILE A 150 -3.68 4.14 21.64
CA ILE A 150 -4.21 5.48 21.33
C ILE A 150 -5.73 5.43 21.41
N ALA A 151 -6.29 6.08 22.42
CA ALA A 151 -7.72 6.08 22.66
C ALA A 151 -8.51 6.59 21.43
N GLY A 152 -9.49 5.82 20.98
CA GLY A 152 -10.38 6.19 19.87
C GLY A 152 -9.76 6.09 18.47
N VAL A 153 -8.53 5.58 18.34
CA VAL A 153 -7.85 5.39 17.05
C VAL A 153 -7.40 3.94 16.92
N MET A 154 -7.64 3.30 15.77
CA MET A 154 -7.22 1.92 15.50
C MET A 154 -6.95 1.66 14.02
N HIS A 155 -6.17 0.63 13.71
CA HIS A 155 -6.02 0.10 12.34
C HIS A 155 -7.18 -0.84 11.99
N GLY A 156 -8.39 -0.31 11.89
CA GLY A 156 -9.60 -1.09 11.62
C GLY A 156 -9.73 -1.66 10.20
N CYS A 157 -8.96 -1.12 9.25
CA CYS A 157 -8.97 -1.53 7.84
C CYS A 157 -7.79 -2.46 7.47
N GLY A 158 -6.89 -2.74 8.42
CA GLY A 158 -5.72 -3.61 8.19
C GLY A 158 -4.53 -2.94 7.49
N HIS A 159 -4.47 -1.60 7.51
CA HIS A 159 -3.37 -0.81 6.93
C HIS A 159 -2.00 -1.12 7.55
N ASP A 160 -1.96 -1.47 8.84
CA ASP A 160 -0.78 -2.02 9.53
C ASP A 160 -0.24 -3.28 8.84
N ALA A 161 -1.14 -4.16 8.37
CA ALA A 161 -0.78 -5.36 7.65
C ALA A 161 -0.26 -5.05 6.24
N HIS A 162 -0.88 -4.12 5.51
CA HIS A 162 -0.42 -3.72 4.17
C HIS A 162 0.98 -3.12 4.19
N VAL A 163 1.25 -2.20 5.12
CA VAL A 163 2.59 -1.60 5.29
C VAL A 163 3.63 -2.67 5.56
N THR A 164 3.32 -3.59 6.47
CA THR A 164 4.21 -4.68 6.82
C THR A 164 4.48 -5.60 5.62
N MET A 165 3.44 -6.01 4.89
CA MET A 165 3.58 -6.83 3.69
C MET A 165 4.44 -6.12 2.63
N LEU A 166 4.27 -4.81 2.46
CA LEU A 166 5.06 -4.01 1.51
C LEU A 166 6.53 -3.87 1.95
N LEU A 167 6.82 -3.75 3.24
CA LEU A 167 8.19 -3.80 3.76
C LEU A 167 8.86 -5.16 3.52
N GLY A 168 8.12 -6.26 3.69
CA GLY A 168 8.59 -7.60 3.34
C GLY A 168 8.92 -7.73 1.85
N ALA A 169 8.02 -7.23 0.99
CA ALA A 169 8.28 -7.16 -0.45
C ALA A 169 9.51 -6.28 -0.77
N ALA A 170 9.66 -5.14 -0.09
CA ALA A 170 10.80 -4.24 -0.27
C ALA A 170 12.13 -4.96 -0.02
N LYS A 171 12.21 -5.74 1.07
CA LYS A 171 13.38 -6.54 1.40
C LYS A 171 13.68 -7.56 0.30
N LEU A 172 12.72 -8.41 -0.03
CA LEU A 172 12.91 -9.51 -0.98
C LEU A 172 13.27 -9.00 -2.39
N LEU A 173 12.65 -7.89 -2.81
CA LEU A 173 12.95 -7.22 -4.07
C LEU A 173 14.35 -6.59 -4.07
N ASN A 174 14.75 -5.93 -2.98
CA ASN A 174 16.07 -5.29 -2.91
C ASN A 174 17.22 -6.31 -2.93
N GLU A 175 17.03 -7.46 -2.28
CA GLU A 175 17.97 -8.59 -2.32
C GLU A 175 18.12 -9.22 -3.70
N ARG A 176 17.12 -9.03 -4.57
CA ARG A 176 17.02 -9.67 -5.90
C ARG A 176 16.97 -8.66 -7.04
N LYS A 177 17.32 -7.40 -6.78
CA LYS A 177 17.21 -6.30 -7.74
C LYS A 177 18.01 -6.54 -9.02
N ASP A 178 19.11 -7.29 -8.94
CA ASP A 178 19.94 -7.63 -10.10
C ASP A 178 19.24 -8.61 -11.05
N HIS A 179 18.19 -9.30 -10.59
CA HIS A 179 17.35 -10.19 -11.41
C HIS A 179 16.10 -9.48 -11.94
N LEU A 180 15.86 -8.23 -11.52
CA LEU A 180 14.72 -7.47 -12.00
C LEU A 180 15.08 -6.82 -13.32
N ASN A 181 14.38 -7.25 -14.37
CA ASN A 181 14.22 -6.43 -15.54
C ASN A 181 13.23 -5.33 -15.14
N GLY A 182 13.74 -4.26 -14.52
CA GLY A 182 13.06 -2.97 -14.40
C GLY A 182 13.14 -2.29 -13.04
N THR A 183 12.30 -1.27 -12.86
CA THR A 183 12.25 -0.52 -11.60
C THR A 183 10.93 -0.78 -10.89
N VAL A 184 11.00 -1.19 -9.63
CA VAL A 184 9.81 -1.28 -8.77
C VAL A 184 9.77 -0.04 -7.88
N LYS A 185 8.66 0.71 -7.94
CA LYS A 185 8.37 1.83 -7.04
C LYS A 185 7.43 1.36 -5.93
N LEU A 186 7.88 1.44 -4.68
CA LEU A 186 7.07 1.06 -3.53
C LEU A 186 6.43 2.33 -2.95
N LEU A 187 5.11 2.33 -2.83
CA LEU A 187 4.31 3.50 -2.43
C LEU A 187 3.68 3.25 -1.06
N PHE A 188 4.16 3.94 -0.04
CA PHE A 188 3.53 3.96 1.28
C PHE A 188 2.60 5.17 1.33
N GLN A 189 1.30 4.94 1.11
CA GLN A 189 0.32 6.01 0.87
C GLN A 189 -0.34 6.47 2.19
N PRO A 190 -0.20 7.75 2.59
CA PRO A 190 -0.97 8.35 3.68
C PRO A 190 -2.41 8.63 3.28
N ALA A 191 -3.26 8.94 4.25
CA ALA A 191 -4.61 9.46 4.05
C ALA A 191 -5.48 8.72 3.02
N GLU A 192 -5.45 7.38 3.00
CA GLU A 192 -6.39 6.60 2.19
C GLU A 192 -7.82 6.77 2.71
N GLU A 193 -8.00 6.72 4.03
CA GLU A 193 -9.29 6.89 4.70
C GLU A 193 -9.84 8.31 4.44
N GLY A 194 -10.82 8.41 3.54
CA GLY A 194 -11.39 9.67 3.06
C GLY A 194 -10.93 10.10 1.65
N GLY A 195 -10.11 9.30 0.97
CA GLY A 195 -9.87 9.38 -0.47
C GLY A 195 -8.87 10.45 -0.94
N ALA A 196 -8.03 11.00 -0.05
CA ALA A 196 -7.19 12.14 -0.38
C ALA A 196 -5.74 11.77 -0.74
N GLY A 197 -5.18 10.73 -0.14
CA GLY A 197 -3.77 10.35 -0.24
C GLY A 197 -3.24 10.13 -1.65
N ALA A 198 -3.88 9.23 -2.39
CA ALA A 198 -3.49 8.88 -3.76
C ALA A 198 -3.43 10.10 -4.67
N SER A 199 -4.41 11.01 -4.57
CA SER A 199 -4.43 12.22 -5.41
C SER A 199 -3.24 13.14 -5.14
N HIS A 200 -2.78 13.25 -3.89
CA HIS A 200 -1.60 14.07 -3.56
C HIS A 200 -0.33 13.46 -4.14
N MET A 201 -0.11 12.16 -3.89
CA MET A 201 1.06 11.44 -4.41
C MET A 201 1.13 11.50 -5.94
N ILE A 202 0.01 11.35 -6.64
CA ILE A 202 -0.04 11.45 -8.11
C ILE A 202 0.35 12.85 -8.59
N LYS A 203 -0.18 13.91 -7.96
CA LYS A 203 0.17 15.30 -8.30
C LYS A 203 1.66 15.60 -8.07
N GLU A 204 2.30 14.86 -7.19
CA GLU A 204 3.71 14.98 -6.81
C GLU A 204 4.64 14.05 -7.61
N GLY A 205 4.12 13.39 -8.65
CA GLY A 205 4.92 12.58 -9.58
C GLY A 205 5.24 11.16 -9.08
N ALA A 206 4.53 10.66 -8.07
CA ALA A 206 4.74 9.30 -7.57
C ALA A 206 4.58 8.23 -8.68
N LEU A 207 3.73 8.51 -9.67
CA LEU A 207 3.48 7.63 -10.82
C LEU A 207 4.25 8.02 -12.10
N ASP A 208 5.20 8.95 -12.02
CA ASP A 208 5.96 9.36 -13.20
C ASP A 208 6.75 8.17 -13.77
N GLY A 209 6.52 7.90 -15.06
CA GLY A 209 7.07 6.74 -15.77
C GLY A 209 6.44 5.40 -15.38
N VAL A 210 5.49 5.33 -14.45
CA VAL A 210 4.87 4.05 -14.00
C VAL A 210 3.97 3.48 -15.10
N GLU A 211 4.22 2.22 -15.50
CA GLU A 211 3.45 1.53 -16.55
C GLU A 211 2.29 0.70 -15.96
N ALA A 212 2.48 0.19 -14.73
CA ALA A 212 1.47 -0.58 -14.02
C ALA A 212 1.50 -0.28 -12.52
N ILE A 213 0.33 -0.33 -11.89
CA ILE A 213 0.21 -0.24 -10.43
C ILE A 213 -0.61 -1.43 -9.92
N PHE A 214 -0.14 -2.01 -8.83
CA PHE A 214 -0.78 -3.09 -8.11
C PHE A 214 -1.10 -2.60 -6.70
N GLY A 215 -2.22 -3.07 -6.18
CA GLY A 215 -2.62 -2.87 -4.81
C GLY A 215 -3.26 -4.15 -4.30
N MET A 216 -3.21 -4.35 -3.00
CA MET A 216 -3.94 -5.43 -2.34
C MET A 216 -4.64 -4.88 -1.12
N HIS A 217 -5.76 -5.49 -0.78
CA HIS A 217 -6.45 -5.24 0.48
C HIS A 217 -6.63 -6.57 1.19
N VAL A 218 -6.52 -6.58 2.52
CA VAL A 218 -6.81 -7.77 3.31
C VAL A 218 -8.33 -7.91 3.39
N ASP A 219 -8.83 -9.12 3.23
CA ASP A 219 -10.25 -9.41 3.29
C ASP A 219 -10.48 -10.51 4.33
N TYR A 220 -11.15 -10.17 5.42
CA TYR A 220 -11.44 -11.11 6.50
C TYR A 220 -12.43 -12.22 6.08
N GLN A 221 -13.12 -12.06 4.96
CA GLN A 221 -14.04 -13.06 4.41
C GLN A 221 -13.32 -14.10 3.54
N LEU A 222 -12.10 -13.81 3.09
CA LEU A 222 -11.30 -14.73 2.28
C LEU A 222 -10.37 -15.58 3.16
N PRO A 223 -10.33 -16.92 2.99
CA PRO A 223 -9.40 -17.75 3.75
C PRO A 223 -7.93 -17.37 3.55
N THR A 224 -7.14 -17.36 4.62
CA THR A 224 -5.69 -17.12 4.57
C THR A 224 -5.00 -18.04 3.56
N GLY A 225 -4.06 -17.47 2.79
CA GLY A 225 -3.35 -18.18 1.72
C GLY A 225 -4.07 -18.15 0.37
N LYS A 226 -5.23 -17.47 0.28
CA LYS A 226 -5.92 -17.21 -0.99
C LYS A 226 -5.79 -15.74 -1.39
N ILE A 227 -5.68 -15.52 -2.68
CA ILE A 227 -5.73 -14.19 -3.31
C ILE A 227 -6.91 -14.20 -4.28
N SER A 228 -7.74 -13.17 -4.23
CA SER A 228 -8.86 -12.97 -5.16
C SER A 228 -8.61 -11.74 -6.01
N SER A 229 -8.92 -11.84 -7.30
CA SER A 229 -8.86 -10.71 -8.24
C SER A 229 -9.93 -10.88 -9.32
N ARG A 230 -10.27 -9.79 -10.00
CA ARG A 230 -11.12 -9.82 -11.19
C ARG A 230 -10.79 -8.70 -12.16
N PRO A 231 -10.99 -8.90 -13.47
CA PRO A 231 -10.95 -7.80 -14.42
C PRO A 231 -12.15 -6.85 -14.23
N GLY A 232 -11.98 -5.61 -14.69
CA GLY A 232 -13.03 -4.59 -14.66
C GLY A 232 -13.21 -3.88 -13.30
N PRO A 233 -14.27 -3.05 -13.16
CA PRO A 233 -14.42 -2.15 -12.01
C PRO A 233 -14.63 -2.92 -10.72
N THR A 234 -13.71 -2.89 -9.74
CA THR A 234 -13.73 -3.71 -8.51
C THR A 234 -14.50 -3.11 -7.34
N GLN A 235 -14.47 -1.79 -7.20
CA GLN A 235 -15.08 -1.03 -6.11
C GLN A 235 -16.06 0.03 -6.64
N ALA A 236 -16.96 0.53 -5.77
CA ALA A 236 -17.92 1.57 -6.12
C ALA A 236 -17.26 2.97 -6.07
N ALA A 237 -17.66 3.86 -6.98
CA ALA A 237 -17.34 5.26 -6.85
C ALA A 237 -18.14 5.88 -5.70
N VAL A 238 -17.49 6.71 -4.89
CA VAL A 238 -18.12 7.41 -3.75
C VAL A 238 -18.14 8.91 -4.03
N CYS A 239 -19.27 9.56 -3.81
CA CYS A 239 -19.41 11.01 -3.83
C CYS A 239 -20.32 11.47 -2.69
N PHE A 240 -20.14 12.72 -2.28
CA PHE A 240 -20.97 13.36 -1.27
C PHE A 240 -21.71 14.53 -1.92
N PHE A 241 -22.98 14.71 -1.56
CA PHE A 241 -23.76 15.89 -1.90
C PHE A 241 -24.44 16.40 -0.65
N GLU A 242 -24.56 17.72 -0.54
CA GLU A 242 -25.23 18.39 0.57
C GLU A 242 -26.53 19.02 0.07
N VAL A 243 -27.62 18.79 0.80
CA VAL A 243 -28.92 19.42 0.51
C VAL A 243 -29.29 20.31 1.68
N LYS A 244 -29.35 21.61 1.43
CA LYS A 244 -29.88 22.58 2.38
C LYS A 244 -31.38 22.73 2.18
N LEU A 245 -32.17 22.30 3.16
CA LEU A 245 -33.62 22.50 3.18
C LEU A 245 -33.96 23.74 4.01
N GLU A 246 -34.55 24.74 3.37
CA GLU A 246 -34.99 25.97 4.03
C GLU A 246 -36.52 26.02 4.07
N GLY A 247 -37.08 25.97 5.29
CA GLY A 247 -38.49 26.15 5.55
C GLY A 247 -38.81 27.53 6.14
N LYS A 248 -40.10 27.86 6.24
CA LYS A 248 -40.57 28.99 7.06
C LYS A 248 -41.10 28.43 8.38
N GLY A 249 -40.63 28.95 9.51
CA GLY A 249 -41.14 28.57 10.84
C GLY A 249 -42.60 28.98 11.01
N GLY A 250 -43.43 28.07 11.52
CA GLY A 250 -44.82 28.33 11.92
C GLY A 250 -44.97 28.32 13.44
N MET A 251 -45.95 29.05 13.98
CA MET A 251 -46.30 28.94 15.40
C MET A 251 -47.00 27.61 15.67
N LEU A 252 -46.58 26.93 16.74
CA LEU A 252 -47.24 25.72 17.25
C LEU A 252 -48.54 26.15 17.95
N GLN A 253 -49.70 25.77 17.40
CA GLN A 253 -50.98 26.06 18.04
C GLN A 253 -51.39 24.86 18.91
N LEU A 254 -51.24 25.02 20.23
CA LEU A 254 -51.78 24.08 21.21
C LEU A 254 -53.29 24.31 21.31
N LEU A 255 -54.10 23.35 20.86
CA LEU A 255 -55.51 23.28 21.22
C LEU A 255 -55.59 22.60 22.59
N ILE A 256 -55.94 23.40 23.61
CA ILE A 256 -56.24 22.96 24.98
C ILE A 256 -57.74 22.86 25.14
#